data_AF-A0A7I8DQP3-F1
#
_entry.id   AF-A0A7I8DQP3-F1
#
_cell.length_a   1.000
_cell.length_b   1.000
_cell.length_c   1.000
_cell.angle_alpha   90.00
_cell.angle_beta   90.00
_cell.angle_gamma   90.00
#
_symmetry.space_group_name_H-M   'P 1'
#
loop_
_entity.id
_entity.type
_entity.pdbx_description
1 polymer ?
#
loop_
_entity_poly.entity_id
_entity_poly.type
_entity_poly.pdbx_seq_one_letter_code
_entity_poly.pdbx_strand_id
1 'polypeptide(L)'
;MAIYSLIIGVIVFVAFISGIIILQIYLSKGNNKWLGLILPAMFFLISIVGIVSMISYQSNQVQAVTENGKVIEKVTSSVDVGSIIVTIMVGYPLLNIPTGVLLLIYAVCRDKKKKLSNLDKMRVQDLE
;
A
#
# COMPACT_ATOMS: atom_id res chain seq x y z
N MET A 1 28.20 -11.54 -11.91
CA MET A 1 27.65 -11.70 -10.54
C MET A 1 26.48 -10.76 -10.29
N ALA A 2 26.62 -9.44 -10.47
CA ALA A 2 25.55 -8.45 -10.26
C ALA A 2 24.28 -8.66 -11.11
N ILE A 3 24.42 -9.04 -12.39
CA ILE A 3 23.27 -9.33 -13.27
C ILE A 3 22.41 -10.48 -12.70
N TYR A 4 23.03 -11.56 -12.20
CA TYR A 4 22.30 -12.73 -11.69
C TYR A 4 21.55 -12.41 -10.39
N SER A 5 22.19 -11.68 -9.47
CA SER A 5 21.51 -11.21 -8.26
C SER A 5 20.33 -10.29 -8.57
N LEU A 6 20.45 -9.44 -9.61
CA LEU A 6 19.36 -8.59 -10.07
C LEU A 6 18.20 -9.40 -10.66
N ILE A 7 18.48 -10.37 -11.54
CA ILE A 7 17.46 -11.25 -12.13
C ILE A 7 16.73 -12.03 -11.04
N ILE A 8 17.46 -12.62 -10.09
CA ILE A 8 16.87 -13.33 -8.94
C ILE A 8 15.97 -12.40 -8.14
N GLY A 9 16.41 -11.17 -7.87
CA GLY A 9 15.60 -10.16 -7.17
C GLY A 9 14.28 -9.87 -7.88
N VAL A 10 14.29 -9.72 -9.21
CA VAL A 10 13.08 -9.47 -10.01
C VAL A 10 12.13 -10.67 -9.94
N ILE A 11 12.63 -11.90 -10.07
CA ILE A 11 11.79 -13.11 -9.99
C ILE A 11 11.12 -13.23 -8.62
N VAL A 12 11.88 -13.04 -7.54
CA VAL A 12 11.36 -13.07 -6.16
C VAL A 12 10.30 -11.98 -5.97
N PHE A 13 10.54 -10.78 -6.50
CA PHE A 13 9.57 -9.69 -6.41
C PHE A 13 8.25 -10.03 -7.13
N VAL A 14 8.31 -10.58 -8.35
CA VAL A 14 7.10 -11.02 -9.08
C VAL A 14 6.36 -12.12 -8.33
N ALA A 15 7.08 -13.08 -7.75
CA ALA A 15 6.48 -14.15 -6.93
C ALA A 15 5.80 -13.60 -5.66
N PHE A 16 6.38 -12.58 -5.04
CA PHE A 16 5.78 -11.93 -3.88
C PHE A 16 4.48 -11.19 -4.23
N ILE A 17 4.46 -10.43 -5.34
CA ILE A 17 3.26 -9.73 -5.81
C ILE A 17 2.15 -10.71 -6.18
N SER A 18 2.47 -11.80 -6.88
CA SER A 18 1.47 -12.82 -7.22
C SER A 18 0.90 -13.49 -5.96
N GLY A 19 1.74 -13.76 -4.96
CA GLY A 19 1.32 -14.25 -3.65
C GLY A 19 0.32 -13.33 -2.95
N ILE A 20 0.58 -12.02 -2.94
CA ILE A 20 -0.34 -11.01 -2.37
C ILE A 20 -1.69 -11.03 -3.10
N ILE A 21 -1.70 -11.11 -4.43
CA ILE A 21 -2.94 -11.13 -5.22
C ILE A 21 -3.75 -12.40 -4.95
N ILE A 22 -3.09 -13.57 -4.93
CA ILE A 22 -3.74 -14.85 -4.63
C ILE A 22 -4.33 -14.82 -3.22
N LEU A 23 -3.56 -14.34 -2.24
CA LEU A 23 -4.03 -14.18 -0.87
C LEU A 23 -5.25 -13.26 -0.81
N GLN A 24 -5.22 -12.11 -1.51
CA GLN A 24 -6.34 -11.18 -1.55
C GLN A 24 -7.62 -11.81 -2.12
N ILE A 25 -7.48 -12.60 -3.19
CA ILE A 25 -8.61 -13.32 -3.79
C ILE A 25 -9.15 -14.39 -2.83
N TYR A 26 -8.26 -15.17 -2.21
CA TYR A 26 -8.64 -16.21 -1.24
C TYR A 26 -9.43 -15.61 -0.07
N LEU A 27 -8.91 -14.52 0.48
CA LEU A 27 -9.48 -13.81 1.62
C LEU A 27 -10.81 -13.12 1.26
N SER A 28 -10.95 -12.59 0.04
CA SER A 28 -12.19 -12.01 -0.48
C SER A 28 -13.28 -13.05 -0.75
N LYS A 29 -12.90 -14.26 -1.21
CA LYS A 29 -13.82 -15.38 -1.44
C LYS A 29 -14.31 -16.02 -0.14
N GLY A 30 -13.72 -15.70 1.00
CA GLY A 30 -14.15 -16.14 2.32
C GLY A 30 -15.64 -15.83 2.63
N ASN A 31 -16.21 -16.53 3.60
CA ASN A 31 -17.60 -16.29 4.01
C ASN A 31 -17.76 -14.90 4.66
N ASN A 32 -16.77 -14.53 5.48
CA ASN A 32 -16.66 -13.23 6.14
C ASN A 32 -16.16 -12.13 5.20
N LYS A 33 -16.96 -11.07 5.09
CA LYS A 33 -16.66 -9.87 4.27
C LYS A 33 -15.39 -9.14 4.75
N TRP A 34 -15.14 -9.19 6.06
CA TRP A 34 -14.07 -8.44 6.72
C TRP A 34 -12.67 -8.96 6.42
N LEU A 35 -12.53 -10.27 6.19
CA LEU A 35 -11.22 -10.87 5.93
C LEU A 35 -10.62 -10.31 4.64
N GLY A 36 -11.38 -10.23 3.54
CA GLY A 36 -10.87 -9.63 2.30
C GLY A 36 -10.52 -8.14 2.39
N LEU A 37 -10.96 -7.45 3.44
CA LEU A 37 -10.70 -6.02 3.65
C LEU A 37 -9.47 -5.77 4.56
N ILE A 38 -9.00 -6.80 5.28
CA ILE A 38 -7.87 -6.66 6.21
C ILE A 38 -6.59 -6.26 5.49
N LEU A 39 -6.36 -6.82 4.29
CA LEU A 39 -5.13 -6.60 3.54
C LEU A 39 -5.09 -5.18 2.95
N PRO A 40 -6.13 -4.67 2.25
CA PRO A 40 -6.22 -3.26 1.91
C PRO A 40 -6.09 -2.33 3.12
N ALA A 41 -6.72 -2.66 4.25
CA ALA A 41 -6.64 -1.85 5.46
C ALA A 41 -5.22 -1.77 6.02
N MET A 42 -4.45 -2.87 5.99
CA MET A 42 -3.04 -2.87 6.38
C MET A 42 -2.20 -1.95 5.49
N PHE A 43 -2.35 -2.03 4.16
CA PHE A 43 -1.63 -1.14 3.23
C PHE A 43 -2.01 0.33 3.43
N PHE A 44 -3.28 0.62 3.69
CA PHE A 44 -3.75 1.96 4.00
C PHE A 44 -3.10 2.54 5.27
N LEU A 45 -3.02 1.75 6.34
CA LEU A 45 -2.36 2.16 7.58
C LEU A 45 -0.85 2.38 7.39
N ILE A 46 -0.19 1.48 6.65
CA ILE A 46 1.23 1.63 6.31
C ILE A 46 1.46 2.90 5.50
N SER A 47 0.56 3.28 4.58
CA SER A 47 0.67 4.52 3.82
C SER A 47 0.61 5.77 4.70
N ILE A 48 -0.28 5.80 5.71
CA ILE A 48 -0.35 6.91 6.69
C ILE A 48 0.98 7.04 7.43
N VAL A 49 1.49 5.92 7.96
CA VAL A 49 2.80 5.90 8.65
C VAL A 49 3.93 6.35 7.71
N GLY A 50 3.90 5.93 6.45
CA GLY A 50 4.87 6.32 5.44
C GLY A 50 4.93 7.83 5.20
N ILE A 51 3.77 8.50 5.12
CA ILE A 51 3.71 9.96 4.92
C ILE A 51 4.15 10.72 6.16
N VAL A 52 3.69 10.29 7.34
CA VAL A 52 4.13 10.90 8.60
C VAL A 52 5.65 10.78 8.73
N SER A 53 6.22 9.63 8.35
CA SER A 53 7.67 9.43 8.32
C SER A 53 8.34 10.38 7.32
N MET A 54 7.82 10.50 6.10
CA MET A 54 8.38 11.37 5.05
C MET A 54 8.41 12.85 5.47
N ILE A 55 7.32 13.34 6.06
CA ILE A 55 7.24 14.70 6.62
C ILE A 55 8.26 14.87 7.76
N SER A 56 8.43 13.85 8.60
CA SER A 56 9.38 13.86 9.71
C SER A 56 10.84 13.80 9.26
N TYR A 57 11.15 13.15 8.13
CA TYR A 57 12.50 13.19 7.55
C TYR A 57 12.81 14.57 6.98
N GLN A 58 11.83 15.28 6.43
CA GLN A 58 12.03 16.61 5.87
C GLN A 58 12.36 17.68 6.91
N SER A 59 11.92 17.50 8.16
CA SER A 59 12.30 18.39 9.27
C SER A 59 13.74 18.21 9.74
N ASN A 60 14.42 17.16 9.29
CA ASN A 60 15.75 16.80 9.73
C ASN A 60 16.81 17.10 8.63
N GLN A 61 17.81 17.90 9.02
CA GLN A 61 19.10 18.26 8.39
C GLN A 61 19.12 19.62 7.65
N VAL A 62 20.02 20.57 8.00
CA VAL A 62 21.50 20.51 7.94
C VAL A 62 22.20 21.20 9.14
N GLN A 63 23.28 20.61 9.67
CA GLN A 63 24.28 21.32 10.49
C GLN A 63 25.35 21.91 9.55
N ALA A 64 25.54 23.22 9.57
CA ALA A 64 26.72 23.83 8.98
C ALA A 64 27.90 23.63 9.96
N VAL A 65 28.84 22.76 9.60
CA VAL A 65 30.11 22.62 10.33
C VAL A 65 31.16 23.43 9.56
N THR A 66 31.76 24.42 10.22
CA THR A 66 32.88 25.18 9.68
C THR A 66 34.16 24.31 9.69
N GLU A 67 35.12 24.57 8.80
CA GLU A 67 36.40 23.84 8.69
C GLU A 67 37.17 23.66 10.02
N ASN A 68 36.92 24.50 11.03
CA ASN A 68 37.56 24.43 12.35
C ASN A 68 36.80 23.56 13.38
N GLY A 69 35.83 22.74 12.96
CA GLY A 69 35.10 21.82 13.84
C GLY A 69 34.14 22.47 14.85
N LYS A 70 33.95 23.79 14.79
CA LYS A 70 32.94 24.49 15.60
C LYS A 70 31.63 24.64 14.81
N VAL A 71 30.55 24.14 15.41
CA VAL A 71 29.18 24.22 14.89
C VAL A 71 28.68 25.66 15.08
N ILE A 72 28.54 26.39 13.99
CA ILE A 72 27.96 27.74 13.98
C ILE A 72 26.60 27.54 13.30
N GLU A 73 25.54 27.51 14.10
CA GLU A 73 24.14 27.52 13.68
C GLU A 73 23.54 26.18 13.20
N LYS A 74 22.62 25.66 14.02
CA LYS A 74 21.67 24.62 13.62
C LYS A 74 20.66 25.27 12.67
N VAL A 75 20.95 25.23 11.37
CA VAL A 75 19.98 25.62 10.33
C VAL A 75 18.81 24.66 10.44
N THR A 76 17.79 25.08 11.18
CA THR A 76 16.51 24.39 11.20
C THR A 76 15.85 24.74 9.88
N SER A 77 15.96 23.85 8.90
CA SER A 77 15.13 23.90 7.70
C SER A 77 13.68 23.93 8.17
N SER A 78 13.07 25.11 8.20
CA SER A 78 11.64 25.24 8.47
C SER A 78 10.93 24.37 7.45
N VAL A 79 10.15 23.39 7.91
CA VAL A 79 9.37 22.55 7.00
C VAL A 79 8.43 23.48 6.25
N ASP A 80 8.69 23.65 4.96
CA ASP A 80 7.88 24.51 4.11
C ASP A 80 6.47 23.93 4.02
N VAL A 81 5.47 24.74 4.39
CA VAL A 81 4.07 24.32 4.33
C VAL A 81 3.65 23.93 2.92
N GLY A 82 4.23 24.55 1.88
CA GLY A 82 3.99 24.19 0.49
C GLY A 82 4.40 22.75 0.18
N SER A 83 5.60 22.35 0.64
CA SER A 83 6.10 20.99 0.46
C SER A 83 5.30 19.90 1.19
N ILE A 84 4.75 20.20 2.39
CA ILE A 84 3.84 19.28 3.09
C ILE A 84 2.56 19.07 2.26
N ILE A 85 1.98 20.16 1.75
CA ILE A 85 0.75 20.12 0.95
C ILE A 85 0.96 19.27 -0.30
N VAL A 86 2.08 19.44 -1.00
CA VAL A 86 2.43 18.62 -2.18
C VAL A 86 2.60 17.15 -1.80
N THR A 87 3.27 16.86 -0.68
CA THR A 87 3.48 15.48 -0.20
C THR A 87 2.16 14.79 0.12
N ILE A 88 1.21 15.48 0.74
CA ILE A 88 -0.12 14.92 1.02
C ILE A 88 -0.93 14.78 -0.27
N MET A 89 -1.00 15.83 -1.10
CA MET A 89 -1.86 15.85 -2.29
C MET A 89 -1.39 14.85 -3.37
N VAL A 90 -0.08 14.69 -3.53
CA VAL A 90 0.52 13.83 -4.56
C VAL A 90 1.04 12.52 -3.98
N GLY A 91 1.77 12.58 -2.86
CA GLY A 91 2.39 11.39 -2.26
C GLY A 91 1.37 10.41 -1.68
N TYR A 92 0.28 10.89 -1.07
CA TYR A 92 -0.73 10.00 -0.49
C TYR A 92 -1.51 9.17 -1.51
N PRO A 93 -2.02 9.74 -2.62
CA PRO A 93 -2.65 8.92 -3.66
C PRO A 93 -1.67 7.93 -4.28
N LEU A 94 -0.42 8.34 -4.53
CA LEU A 94 0.60 7.47 -5.12
C LEU A 94 0.89 6.24 -4.24
N LEU A 95 1.06 6.43 -2.93
CA LEU A 95 1.29 5.34 -1.98
C LEU A 95 0.06 4.44 -1.80
N ASN A 96 -1.15 4.93 -2.11
CA ASN A 96 -2.39 4.17 -2.01
C ASN A 96 -2.87 3.51 -3.31
N ILE A 97 -2.12 3.62 -4.41
CA ILE A 97 -2.44 2.87 -5.65
C ILE A 97 -2.59 1.36 -5.37
N PRO A 98 -1.66 0.70 -4.62
CA PRO A 98 -1.81 -0.72 -4.28
C PRO A 98 -3.09 -1.00 -3.48
N THR A 99 -3.43 -0.15 -2.52
CA THR A 99 -4.67 -0.24 -1.74
C THR A 99 -5.90 -0.18 -2.64
N GLY A 100 -5.94 0.76 -3.58
CA GLY A 100 -7.03 0.90 -4.56
C GLY A 100 -7.19 -0.35 -5.43
N VAL A 101 -6.09 -0.90 -5.93
CA VAL A 101 -6.10 -2.15 -6.71
C VAL A 101 -6.64 -3.33 -5.89
N LEU A 102 -6.20 -3.47 -4.63
CA LEU A 102 -6.67 -4.54 -3.74
C LEU A 102 -8.17 -4.41 -3.39
N LEU A 103 -8.65 -3.18 -3.22
CA LEU A 103 -10.07 -2.90 -3.01
C LEU A 103 -10.91 -3.23 -4.24
N LEU A 104 -10.42 -2.91 -5.43
CA LEU A 104 -11.08 -3.25 -6.69
C LEU A 104 -11.18 -4.77 -6.88
N ILE A 105 -10.09 -5.50 -6.62
CA ILE A 105 -10.09 -6.97 -6.63
C ILE A 105 -11.12 -7.52 -5.63
N TYR A 106 -11.16 -6.96 -4.43
CA TYR A 106 -12.13 -7.36 -3.40
C TYR A 106 -13.57 -7.16 -3.87
N ALA A 107 -13.90 -5.98 -4.43
CA ALA A 107 -15.24 -5.66 -4.92
C ALA A 107 -15.68 -6.63 -6.04
N VAL A 108 -14.83 -6.82 -7.05
CA VAL A 108 -15.10 -7.72 -8.19
C VAL A 108 -15.30 -9.17 -7.72
N CYS A 109 -14.44 -9.66 -6.83
CA CYS A 109 -14.55 -11.02 -6.30
C CYS A 109 -15.84 -11.21 -5.48
N ARG A 110 -16.22 -10.20 -4.69
CA ARG A 110 -17.42 -10.26 -3.85
C ARG A 110 -18.70 -10.27 -4.68
N ASP A 111 -18.77 -9.47 -5.73
CA ASP A 111 -19.95 -9.42 -6.60
C ASP A 111 -20.12 -10.71 -7.40
N LYS A 112 -19.02 -11.31 -7.88
CA LYS A 112 -19.05 -12.65 -8.48
C LYS A 112 -19.63 -13.70 -7.52
N LYS A 113 -19.20 -13.69 -6.25
CA LYS A 113 -19.71 -14.64 -5.23
C LYS A 113 -21.20 -14.46 -4.95
N LYS A 114 -21.68 -13.21 -4.86
CA LYS A 114 -23.12 -12.93 -4.67
C LYS A 114 -23.95 -13.46 -5.84
N LYS A 115 -23.52 -13.22 -7.08
CA LYS A 115 -24.23 -13.68 -8.27
C LYS A 115 -24.34 -15.21 -8.32
N LEU A 116 -23.25 -15.92 -8.02
CA LEU A 116 -23.24 -17.39 -7.96
C LEU A 116 -24.17 -17.93 -6.88
N SER A 117 -24.19 -17.31 -5.70
CA SER A 117 -25.10 -17.72 -4.62
C SER A 117 -26.58 -17.55 -5.00
N ASN A 118 -26.93 -16.53 -5.79
CA ASN A 118 -28.30 -16.33 -6.23
C ASN A 118 -28.72 -17.37 -7.29
N LEU A 119 -27.81 -17.72 -8.21
CA LEU A 119 -28.08 -18.76 -9.23
C LEU A 119 -28.26 -20.14 -8.59
N ASP A 120 -27.49 -20.45 -7.55
CA ASP A 120 -27.60 -21.73 -6.86
C ASP A 120 -28.93 -21.86 -6.10
N LYS A 121 -29.41 -20.76 -5.50
CA LYS A 121 -30.74 -20.71 -4.87
C LYS A 121 -31.87 -20.95 -5.87
N MET A 122 -31.77 -20.36 -7.07
CA MET A 122 -32.77 -20.55 -8.14
C MET A 122 -32.78 -22.01 -8.62
N ARG A 123 -31.59 -22.61 -8.81
CA ARG A 123 -31.48 -24.00 -9.26
C ARG A 123 -32.04 -25.01 -8.25
N VAL A 124 -31.81 -24.78 -6.95
CA VAL A 124 -32.34 -25.67 -5.89
C VAL A 124 -33.88 -25.63 -5.84
N GLN A 125 -34.49 -24.47 -6.07
CA GLN A 125 -35.94 -24.31 -6.06
C GLN A 125 -36.66 -24.96 -7.25
N ASP A 126 -36.01 -25.07 -8.41
CA ASP A 126 -36.58 -25.74 -9.59
C ASP A 126 -36.48 -27.29 -9.52
N LEU A 127 -35.70 -27.82 -8.57
CA LEU A 127 -35.45 -29.26 -8.41
C LEU A 127 -36.35 -29.93 -7.35
N GLU A 128 -37.07 -29.15 -6.54
CA GLU A 128 -38.07 -29.63 -5.56
C GLU A 128 -39.49 -29.57 -6.14
#